data_AF-A0A956AG48-F1
#
_entry.id   AF-A0A956AG48-F1
#
_cell.length_a   1.000
_cell.length_b   1.000
_cell.length_c   1.000
_cell.angle_alpha   90.00
_cell.angle_beta   90.00
_cell.angle_gamma   90.00
#
_symmetry.space_group_name_H-M   'P 1'
#
loop_
_entity.id
_entity.type
_entity.pdbx_description
1 polymer ?
#
loop_
_entity_poly.entity_id
_entity_poly.type
_entity_poly.pdbx_seq_one_letter_code
_entity_poly.pdbx_strand_id
1 'polypeptide(L)'
;MKQENLDDLVAAVLAVNSYSIEKAWALLPKLREAGLTTPVTFPTDLGPATVKLASAGYDRGLLTEMFAKRLLGLMQEAGSGALDELDAFVEADRKDDAVALLVTVPGIGPKVARTAWELLRSGRGAAGAASKS
;
A
#
# COMPACT_ATOMS: atom_id res chain seq x y z
N MET A 1 2.93 -10.07 7.53
CA MET A 1 1.77 -9.31 6.95
C MET A 1 1.08 -10.09 5.81
N LYS A 2 -0.26 -10.06 5.73
CA LYS A 2 -1.05 -10.64 4.61
C LYS A 2 -0.94 -9.83 3.31
N GLN A 3 -0.98 -10.49 2.14
CA GLN A 3 -0.88 -9.82 0.83
C GLN A 3 -2.03 -8.83 0.59
N GLU A 4 -3.25 -9.15 1.03
CA GLU A 4 -4.41 -8.25 0.92
C GLU A 4 -4.18 -6.91 1.64
N ASN A 5 -3.61 -6.96 2.85
CA ASN A 5 -3.27 -5.77 3.62
C ASN A 5 -2.16 -4.97 2.93
N LEU A 6 -1.19 -5.64 2.32
CA LEU A 6 -0.16 -4.95 1.54
C LEU A 6 -0.75 -4.26 0.30
N ASP A 7 -1.71 -4.88 -0.38
CA ASP A 7 -2.39 -4.29 -1.52
C ASP A 7 -3.23 -3.07 -1.12
N ASP A 8 -3.91 -3.13 0.05
CA ASP A 8 -4.59 -1.98 0.65
C ASP A 8 -3.62 -0.82 0.91
N LEU A 9 -2.42 -1.12 1.45
CA LEU A 9 -1.38 -0.11 1.69
C LEU A 9 -0.85 0.50 0.40
N VAL A 10 -0.59 -0.31 -0.62
CA VAL A 10 -0.17 0.16 -1.95
C VAL A 10 -1.23 1.08 -2.54
N ALA A 11 -2.51 0.67 -2.50
CA ALA A 11 -3.61 1.49 -2.98
C ALA A 11 -3.71 2.82 -2.22
N ALA A 12 -3.57 2.81 -0.89
CA ALA A 12 -3.58 4.00 -0.05
C ALA A 12 -2.44 4.99 -0.41
N VAL A 13 -1.23 4.46 -0.65
CA VAL A 13 -0.06 5.27 -1.00
C VAL A 13 -0.22 5.94 -2.36
N LEU A 14 -0.82 5.22 -3.33
CA LEU A 14 -1.05 5.73 -4.68
C LEU A 14 -2.25 6.70 -4.76
N ALA A 15 -3.28 6.50 -3.92
CA ALA A 15 -4.52 7.28 -3.91
C ALA A 15 -4.40 8.63 -3.19
N VAL A 16 -3.35 9.39 -3.50
CA VAL A 16 -3.12 10.72 -2.92
C VAL A 16 -2.82 11.75 -4.00
N ASN A 17 -2.82 13.03 -3.61
CA ASN A 17 -2.72 14.16 -4.55
C ASN A 17 -3.77 14.07 -5.68
N SER A 18 -5.05 13.94 -5.31
CA SER A 18 -6.19 13.87 -6.24
C SER A 18 -6.20 12.66 -7.19
N TYR A 19 -5.42 11.61 -6.89
CA TYR A 19 -5.58 10.32 -7.54
C TYR A 19 -6.66 9.53 -6.82
N SER A 20 -7.64 9.01 -7.57
CA SER A 20 -8.76 8.32 -6.95
C SER A 20 -8.36 6.92 -6.50
N ILE A 21 -8.98 6.45 -5.43
CA ILE A 21 -8.71 5.12 -4.87
C ILE A 21 -9.14 4.01 -5.85
N GLU A 22 -10.22 4.22 -6.60
CA GLU A 22 -10.71 3.30 -7.63
C GLU A 22 -9.69 3.11 -8.75
N LYS A 23 -9.01 4.18 -9.16
CA LYS A 23 -7.93 4.10 -10.15
C LYS A 23 -6.73 3.33 -9.61
N ALA A 24 -6.39 3.51 -8.33
CA ALA A 24 -5.31 2.76 -7.69
C ALA A 24 -5.65 1.26 -7.63
N TRP A 25 -6.88 0.92 -7.26
CA TRP A 25 -7.38 -0.46 -7.29
C TRP A 25 -7.38 -1.08 -8.69
N ALA A 26 -7.79 -0.32 -9.71
CA ALA A 26 -7.78 -0.79 -11.09
C ALA A 26 -6.38 -1.11 -11.61
N LEU A 27 -5.33 -0.51 -11.04
CA LEU A 27 -3.94 -0.78 -11.40
C LEU A 27 -3.31 -1.96 -10.66
N LEU A 28 -3.86 -2.36 -9.51
CA LEU A 28 -3.25 -3.41 -8.67
C LEU A 28 -2.95 -4.72 -9.41
N PRO A 29 -3.80 -5.26 -10.31
CA PRO A 29 -3.45 -6.44 -11.09
C PRO A 29 -2.15 -6.27 -11.90
N LYS A 30 -2.00 -5.13 -12.58
CA LYS A 30 -0.78 -4.81 -13.36
C LYS A 30 0.43 -4.58 -12.47
N LEU A 31 0.23 -3.97 -11.30
CA LEU A 31 1.30 -3.77 -10.33
C LEU A 31 1.80 -5.11 -9.76
N ARG A 32 0.89 -6.05 -9.48
CA ARG A 32 1.23 -7.42 -9.06
C ARG A 32 2.03 -8.15 -10.14
N GLU A 33 1.57 -8.11 -11.39
CA GLU A 33 2.29 -8.70 -12.53
C GLU A 33 3.70 -8.10 -12.72
N ALA A 34 3.86 -6.80 -12.46
CA ALA A 34 5.15 -6.12 -12.51
C ALA A 34 6.07 -6.38 -11.29
N GLY A 35 5.58 -7.11 -10.27
CA GLY A 35 6.28 -7.37 -9.02
C GLY A 35 6.38 -6.15 -8.10
N LEU A 36 5.47 -5.18 -8.24
CA LEU A 36 5.47 -3.91 -7.49
C LEU A 36 4.63 -3.93 -6.20
N THR A 37 4.06 -5.08 -5.86
CA THR A 37 3.21 -5.27 -4.66
C THR A 37 3.76 -6.35 -3.73
N THR A 38 4.99 -6.81 -3.94
CA THR A 38 5.60 -7.89 -3.16
C THR A 38 7.03 -7.48 -2.79
N PRO A 39 7.40 -7.45 -1.49
CA PRO A 39 8.70 -6.94 -1.05
C PRO A 39 9.88 -7.62 -1.73
N VAL A 40 9.82 -8.95 -1.88
CA VAL A 40 10.90 -9.77 -2.44
C VAL A 40 11.17 -9.47 -3.92
N THR A 41 10.13 -9.10 -4.68
CA THR A 41 10.26 -8.81 -6.12
C THR A 41 10.37 -7.31 -6.42
N PHE A 42 10.17 -6.47 -5.41
CA PHE A 42 10.17 -5.03 -5.59
C PHE A 42 11.60 -4.54 -5.92
N PRO A 43 11.77 -3.62 -6.88
CA PRO A 43 13.10 -3.10 -7.19
C PRO A 43 13.73 -2.40 -6.00
N THR A 44 15.01 -2.65 -5.74
CA THR A 44 15.75 -1.99 -4.64
C THR A 44 16.09 -0.53 -4.93
N ASP A 45 16.10 -0.16 -6.21
CA ASP A 45 16.50 1.16 -6.69
C ASP A 45 15.31 1.99 -7.17
N LEU A 46 15.36 3.30 -6.89
CA LEU A 46 14.28 4.25 -7.21
C LEU A 46 14.02 4.38 -8.72
N GLY A 47 15.07 4.41 -9.55
CA GLY A 47 14.94 4.54 -11.00
C GLY A 47 14.14 3.40 -11.63
N PRO A 48 14.58 2.13 -11.46
CA PRO A 48 13.83 0.95 -11.89
C PRO A 48 12.40 0.88 -11.34
N ALA A 49 12.19 1.24 -10.05
CA ALA A 49 10.85 1.30 -9.47
C ALA A 49 9.96 2.32 -10.20
N THR A 50 10.49 3.50 -10.51
CA THR A 50 9.78 4.57 -11.24
C THR A 50 9.40 4.13 -12.65
N VAL A 51 10.33 3.53 -13.40
CA VAL A 51 10.09 3.04 -14.76
C VAL A 51 9.03 1.94 -14.79
N LYS A 52 9.12 0.97 -13.87
CA LYS A 52 8.14 -0.11 -13.77
C LYS A 52 6.76 0.43 -13.39
N LEU A 53 6.70 1.38 -12.46
CA LEU A 53 5.46 1.97 -12.00
C LEU A 53 4.74 2.73 -13.13
N ALA A 54 5.48 3.53 -13.91
CA ALA A 54 4.95 4.17 -15.11
C ALA A 54 4.48 3.14 -16.16
N SER A 55 5.29 2.11 -16.40
CA SER A 55 4.98 1.05 -17.38
C SER A 55 3.77 0.20 -16.99
N ALA A 56 3.50 0.05 -15.70
CA ALA A 56 2.30 -0.60 -15.16
C ALA A 56 1.03 0.27 -15.28
N GLY A 57 1.16 1.53 -15.71
CA GLY A 57 0.05 2.46 -15.94
C GLY A 57 -0.12 3.53 -14.85
N TYR A 58 0.75 3.58 -13.83
CA TYR A 58 0.80 4.70 -12.90
C TYR A 58 1.81 5.74 -13.40
N ASP A 59 1.43 6.46 -14.45
CA ASP A 59 2.21 7.59 -14.98
C ASP A 59 1.57 8.92 -14.56
N ARG A 60 2.28 9.65 -13.71
CA ARG A 60 1.91 10.96 -13.21
C ARG A 60 3.02 12.00 -13.42
N GLY A 61 3.89 11.77 -14.42
CA GLY A 61 5.05 12.63 -14.69
C GLY A 61 5.97 12.74 -13.46
N LEU A 62 6.27 13.98 -13.04
CA LEU A 62 7.17 14.25 -11.90
C LEU A 62 6.72 13.62 -10.58
N LEU A 63 5.43 13.32 -10.43
CA LEU A 63 4.92 12.68 -9.23
C LEU A 63 5.22 11.17 -9.18
N THR A 64 5.44 10.52 -10.33
CA THR A 64 5.68 9.06 -10.39
C THR A 64 6.88 8.67 -9.53
N GLU A 65 7.99 9.41 -9.63
CA GLU A 65 9.20 9.15 -8.85
C GLU A 65 8.96 9.31 -7.34
N MET A 66 8.24 10.36 -6.94
CA MET A 66 7.88 10.57 -5.54
C MET A 66 7.09 9.37 -4.99
N PHE A 67 6.17 8.81 -5.77
CA PHE A 67 5.40 7.63 -5.36
C PHE A 67 6.20 6.35 -5.38
N ALA A 68 7.08 6.17 -6.38
CA ALA A 68 8.02 5.06 -6.40
C ALA A 68 8.91 5.06 -5.15
N LYS A 69 9.37 6.23 -4.69
CA LYS A 69 10.13 6.36 -3.45
C LYS A 69 9.33 5.95 -2.21
N ARG A 70 8.04 6.31 -2.14
CA ARG A 70 7.16 5.91 -1.03
C ARG A 70 6.89 4.41 -1.02
N LEU A 71 6.64 3.83 -2.19
CA LEU A 71 6.46 2.39 -2.33
C LEU A 71 7.74 1.64 -1.98
N LEU A 72 8.91 2.16 -2.36
CA LEU A 72 10.19 1.58 -1.97
C LEU A 72 10.34 1.52 -0.44
N GLY A 73 10.05 2.62 0.27
CA GLY A 73 10.06 2.63 1.73
C GLY A 73 9.07 1.64 2.34
N LEU A 74 7.83 1.62 1.83
CA LEU A 74 6.82 0.64 2.26
C LEU A 74 7.29 -0.81 2.07
N MET A 75 7.87 -1.14 0.92
CA MET A 75 8.29 -2.50 0.60
C MET A 75 9.52 -2.92 1.42
N GLN A 76 10.42 -1.98 1.72
CA GLN A 76 11.54 -2.23 2.62
C GLN A 76 11.07 -2.56 4.06
N GLU A 77 10.15 -1.76 4.61
CA GLU A 77 9.60 -2.01 5.95
C GLU A 77 8.71 -3.25 6.01
N ALA A 78 7.96 -3.54 4.94
CA ALA A 78 7.19 -4.77 4.83
C ALA A 78 8.11 -6.01 4.74
N GLY A 79 9.24 -5.90 4.03
CA GLY A 79 10.21 -6.98 3.89
C GLY A 79 11.09 -7.20 5.12
N SER A 80 11.28 -6.18 5.96
CA SER A 80 12.07 -6.26 7.21
C SER A 80 11.28 -6.85 8.39
N GLY A 81 9.95 -6.97 8.27
CA GLY A 81 9.05 -7.39 9.34
C GLY A 81 8.59 -6.24 10.25
N ALA A 82 8.99 -4.99 9.98
CA ALA A 82 8.58 -3.83 10.79
C ALA A 82 7.05 -3.62 10.81
N LEU A 83 6.33 -4.16 9.83
CA LEU A 83 4.87 -4.07 9.71
C LEU A 83 4.14 -5.35 10.14
N ASP A 84 4.81 -6.32 10.76
CA ASP A 84 4.17 -7.61 11.09
C ASP A 84 3.09 -7.48 12.17
N GLU A 85 3.19 -6.51 13.07
CA GLU A 85 2.17 -6.25 14.09
C GLU A 85 0.90 -5.58 13.52
N LEU A 86 0.96 -5.07 12.28
CA LEU A 86 -0.16 -4.35 11.67
C LEU A 86 -1.40 -5.22 11.58
N ASP A 87 -1.25 -6.49 11.21
CA ASP A 87 -2.36 -7.44 11.09
C ASP A 87 -3.08 -7.60 12.45
N ALA A 88 -2.32 -7.67 13.55
CA ALA A 88 -2.86 -7.79 14.90
C ALA A 88 -3.58 -6.50 15.36
N PHE A 89 -3.03 -5.33 15.04
CA PHE A 89 -3.71 -4.05 15.34
C PHE A 89 -4.99 -3.88 14.56
N VAL A 90 -4.98 -4.29 13.29
CA VAL A 90 -6.15 -4.33 12.43
C VAL A 90 -7.19 -5.28 13.07
N GLU A 91 -6.84 -6.53 13.38
CA GLU A 91 -7.71 -7.53 14.04
C GLU A 91 -8.32 -7.04 15.37
N ALA A 92 -7.56 -6.32 16.18
CA ALA A 92 -8.00 -5.79 17.47
C ALA A 92 -8.71 -4.42 17.40
N ASP A 93 -8.99 -3.88 16.21
CA ASP A 93 -9.55 -2.53 15.98
C ASP A 93 -8.73 -1.40 16.65
N ARG A 94 -7.41 -1.62 16.80
CA ARG A 94 -6.46 -0.68 17.43
C ARG A 94 -5.99 0.36 16.43
N LYS A 95 -6.89 1.27 16.06
CA LYS A 95 -6.66 2.31 15.06
C LYS A 95 -5.41 3.16 15.34
N ASP A 96 -5.27 3.66 16.55
CA ASP A 96 -4.20 4.63 16.86
C ASP A 96 -2.82 3.97 16.81
N ASP A 97 -2.71 2.71 17.26
CA ASP A 97 -1.48 1.92 17.15
C ASP A 97 -1.14 1.60 15.69
N ALA A 98 -2.14 1.20 14.88
CA ALA A 98 -1.94 0.96 13.46
C ALA A 98 -1.49 2.24 12.72
N VAL A 99 -2.10 3.39 13.01
CA VAL A 99 -1.72 4.67 12.41
C VAL A 99 -0.33 5.10 12.87
N ALA A 100 0.00 4.94 14.17
CA ALA A 100 1.31 5.25 14.71
C ALA A 100 2.40 4.40 14.05
N LEU A 101 2.16 3.10 13.88
CA LEU A 101 3.05 2.19 13.17
C LEU A 101 3.21 2.60 11.71
N LEU A 102 2.12 2.86 10.99
CA LEU A 102 2.19 3.21 9.56
C LEU A 102 2.97 4.52 9.31
N VAL A 103 2.92 5.47 10.24
CA VAL A 103 3.65 6.75 10.14
C VAL A 103 5.17 6.56 10.31
N THR A 104 5.65 5.44 10.86
CA THR A 104 7.10 5.17 10.92
C THR A 104 7.68 4.82 9.55
N VAL A 105 6.85 4.43 8.59
CA VAL A 105 7.29 4.05 7.25
C VAL A 105 7.69 5.30 6.45
N PRO A 106 8.92 5.35 5.90
CA PRO A 106 9.37 6.47 5.09
C PRO A 106 8.41 6.79 3.93
N GLY A 107 7.85 8.00 3.94
CA GLY A 107 6.94 8.46 2.90
C GLY A 107 5.44 8.23 3.16
N ILE A 108 5.08 7.59 4.28
CA ILE A 108 3.70 7.49 4.77
C ILE A 108 3.46 8.57 5.84
N GLY A 109 2.73 9.62 5.45
CA GLY A 109 2.31 10.66 6.39
C GLY A 109 0.98 10.33 7.08
N PRO A 110 0.56 11.11 8.11
CA PRO A 110 -0.66 10.85 8.87
C PRO A 110 -1.94 10.76 8.02
N LYS A 111 -2.00 11.50 6.91
CA LYS A 111 -3.13 11.42 5.97
C LYS A 111 -3.19 10.07 5.28
N VAL A 112 -2.05 9.57 4.79
CA VAL A 112 -1.95 8.27 4.10
C VAL A 112 -2.23 7.14 5.07
N ALA A 113 -1.67 7.20 6.29
CA ALA A 113 -1.90 6.21 7.33
C ALA A 113 -3.38 6.07 7.71
N ARG A 114 -4.12 7.18 7.79
CA ARG A 114 -5.58 7.15 8.04
C ARG A 114 -6.36 6.54 6.88
N THR A 115 -6.04 6.88 5.64
CA THR A 115 -6.68 6.28 4.46
C THR A 115 -6.36 4.78 4.37
N ALA A 116 -5.12 4.38 4.65
CA ALA A 116 -4.71 2.99 4.74
C ALA A 116 -5.54 2.23 5.79
N TRP A 117 -5.68 2.79 7.00
CA TRP A 117 -6.51 2.20 8.04
C TRP A 117 -7.96 1.97 7.59
N GLU A 118 -8.56 2.95 6.91
CA GLU A 118 -9.93 2.84 6.39
C GLU A 118 -10.06 1.68 5.38
N LEU A 119 -9.07 1.48 4.52
CA LEU A 119 -9.04 0.37 3.55
C LEU A 119 -8.86 -0.98 4.24
N LEU A 120 -7.88 -1.10 5.15
CA LEU A 120 -7.61 -2.31 5.94
C LEU A 120 -8.84 -2.77 6.75
N ARG A 121 -9.66 -1.82 7.23
CA ARG A 121 -10.96 -2.13 7.86
C ARG A 121 -12.03 -2.53 6.85
N SER A 122 -12.09 -1.88 5.70
CA SER A 122 -13.13 -2.09 4.69
C SER A 122 -12.97 -3.42 3.95
N GLY A 123 -11.73 -3.91 3.73
CA GLY A 123 -11.46 -5.23 3.17
C GLY A 123 -12.10 -6.37 3.97
N ARG A 124 -12.27 -6.20 5.29
CA ARG A 124 -13.00 -7.14 6.16
C ARG A 124 -14.51 -7.06 6.05
N GLY A 125 -15.05 -5.90 5.66
CA GLY A 125 -16.48 -5.74 5.39
C GLY A 125 -16.94 -6.50 4.15
N ALA A 126 -16.08 -6.62 3.13
CA ALA A 126 -16.35 -7.40 1.93
C ALA A 126 -16.21 -8.91 2.15
N ALA A 127 -15.18 -9.34 2.90
CA ALA A 127 -14.99 -10.76 3.23
C ALA A 127 -16.06 -11.30 4.21
N GLY A 128 -16.55 -10.48 5.15
CA GLY A 128 -17.63 -10.86 6.08
C GLY A 128 -19.03 -10.92 5.44
N ALA A 129 -19.26 -10.25 4.31
CA ALA A 129 -20.52 -10.30 3.58
C ALA A 129 -20.66 -11.57 2.70
N ALA A 130 -19.56 -12.23 2.35
CA ALA A 130 -19.56 -13.44 1.52
C ALA A 130 -19.78 -14.76 2.31
N SER A 131 -19.85 -14.71 3.64
CA SER A 131 -20.17 -15.89 4.50
C SER A 131 -21.60 -15.91 5.05
N LYS A 132 -22.49 -15.11 4.47
CA LYS A 132 -23.94 -15.22 4.69
C LYS A 132 -24.64 -15.41 3.35
N SER A 133 -24.55 -16.62 2.81
CA SER A 133 -25.45 -17.13 1.77
C SER A 133 -25.81 -18.57 2.12
#